data_AF-M7W5G7-F1
#
_entry.id   AF-M7W5G7-F1
#
_cell.length_a   1.000
_cell.length_b   1.000
_cell.length_c   1.000
_cell.angle_alpha   90.00
_cell.angle_beta   90.00
_cell.angle_gamma   90.00
#
_symmetry.space_group_name_H-M   'P 1'
#
loop_
_entity.id
_entity.type
_entity.pdbx_description
1 polymer ?
#
loop_
_entity_poly.entity_id
_entity_poly.type
_entity_poly.pdbx_seq_one_letter_code
_entity_poly.pdbx_strand_id
1 'polypeptide(L)'
;MEQKQEKKGIFDFISGTNVSNVISSLFKGTTTAVSNLLIDKVDFEGDYSMCGEICQYLNKRDYLKVRQVCCFGIPRKVRGFVWYALLLRPKTTQEIRDLSNNENHLLYWNNVNEFHIDSDEFLYSEDAEVIDWDVTRTYPIGYDSLFQSDRLRNVLRRVLRMFLYIHPKGYFQGLNDIVSIIIIVLVDMFTKQKLKVEDIIQLSLEDLKRIESTTYSFLEALSSLLAVNIYGIEKDIHAIGLMNDFLNLLKVMNSKALQMDEQMLKQQTWRWFVCLFSREFPVEKVIVIWDRFVSDPRGKGFRNGIVCFAAALIEDIVSHVVDIRNIEEVNKLNRTYCKEMDDMTFSRILNRSIDIRVDYFQKILYHSY
;
A
#
# COMPACT_ATOMS: atom_id res chain seq x y z
N MET A 1 18.03 -20.45 35.98
CA MET A 1 16.77 -21.21 35.91
C MET A 1 15.68 -20.16 35.73
N GLU A 2 15.31 -19.94 34.47
CA GLU A 2 13.93 -20.12 33.94
C GLU A 2 13.39 -18.70 33.66
N GLN A 3 12.87 -18.28 32.50
CA GLN A 3 12.48 -18.87 31.22
C GLN A 3 12.76 -17.80 30.13
N LYS A 4 13.52 -18.14 29.08
CA LYS A 4 13.49 -17.41 27.80
C LYS A 4 12.57 -18.21 26.88
N GLN A 5 11.32 -17.79 26.74
CA GLN A 5 10.41 -18.34 25.74
C GLN A 5 10.89 -17.94 24.34
N GLU A 6 11.12 -18.94 23.50
CA GLU A 6 11.38 -18.83 22.07
C GLU A 6 10.21 -18.11 21.35
N LYS A 7 10.44 -16.87 20.90
CA LYS A 7 9.72 -16.32 19.74
C LYS A 7 10.30 -16.98 18.47
N LYS A 8 9.80 -18.18 18.13
CA LYS A 8 10.05 -18.79 16.81
C LYS A 8 9.24 -18.02 15.76
N GLY A 9 9.98 -17.43 14.82
CA GLY A 9 9.46 -16.53 13.79
C GLY A 9 8.55 -17.20 12.77
N ILE A 10 7.56 -16.45 12.32
CA ILE A 10 6.51 -16.76 11.34
C ILE A 10 7.07 -16.68 9.89
N PHE A 11 8.25 -17.23 9.64
CA PHE A 11 8.88 -17.21 8.31
C PHE A 11 9.53 -18.54 7.96
N ASP A 12 8.73 -19.61 7.92
CA ASP A 12 9.11 -20.80 7.16
C ASP A 12 8.52 -20.72 5.75
N PHE A 13 9.44 -20.46 4.82
CA PHE A 13 9.27 -20.45 3.38
C PHE A 13 8.76 -21.82 2.89
N ILE A 14 7.65 -21.83 2.14
CA ILE A 14 7.30 -22.99 1.31
C ILE A 14 8.16 -22.93 0.04
N SER A 15 8.88 -24.00 -0.21
CA SER A 15 9.80 -24.24 -1.31
C SER A 15 9.16 -24.13 -2.72
N GLY A 16 9.35 -22.97 -3.35
CA GLY A 16 10.24 -22.81 -4.51
C GLY A 16 9.87 -23.32 -5.92
N THR A 17 9.13 -24.42 -6.13
CA THR A 17 9.09 -25.02 -7.50
C THR A 17 7.70 -25.28 -8.07
N ASN A 18 6.71 -25.65 -7.26
CA ASN A 18 5.36 -25.92 -7.78
C ASN A 18 4.50 -24.65 -7.96
N VAL A 19 4.72 -23.63 -7.12
CA VAL A 19 3.97 -22.37 -7.19
C VAL A 19 4.39 -21.52 -8.38
N SER A 20 5.70 -21.51 -8.71
CA SER A 20 6.19 -20.76 -9.88
C SER A 20 5.66 -21.33 -11.19
N ASN A 21 5.52 -22.66 -11.31
CA ASN A 21 5.02 -23.31 -12.53
C ASN A 21 3.52 -23.06 -12.76
N VAL A 22 2.69 -23.12 -11.71
CA VAL A 22 1.25 -22.83 -11.79
C VAL A 22 0.99 -21.33 -12.03
N ILE A 23 1.79 -20.45 -11.45
CA ILE A 23 1.70 -19.01 -11.71
C ILE A 23 2.23 -18.70 -13.12
N SER A 24 3.30 -19.36 -13.57
CA SER A 24 3.78 -19.19 -14.95
C SER A 24 2.72 -19.62 -15.97
N SER A 25 1.91 -20.65 -15.69
CA SER A 25 0.86 -21.09 -16.62
C SER A 25 -0.36 -20.16 -16.61
N LEU A 26 -0.73 -19.58 -15.46
CA LEU A 26 -1.77 -18.55 -15.34
C LEU A 26 -1.43 -17.28 -16.14
N PHE A 27 -0.15 -16.89 -16.18
CA PHE A 27 0.30 -15.65 -16.86
C PHE A 27 0.96 -15.88 -18.23
N LYS A 28 1.31 -17.12 -18.62
CA LYS A 28 1.72 -17.48 -19.99
C LYS A 28 0.58 -17.32 -21.00
N GLY A 29 -0.67 -17.30 -20.55
CA GLY A 29 -1.84 -17.08 -21.40
C GLY A 29 -2.11 -15.62 -21.78
N THR A 30 -1.47 -14.65 -21.13
CA THR A 30 -1.80 -13.21 -21.28
C THR A 30 -0.67 -12.34 -21.82
N THR A 31 0.45 -12.93 -22.21
CA THR A 31 1.65 -12.20 -22.70
C THR A 31 1.98 -12.57 -24.15
N THR A 32 1.07 -12.25 -25.07
CA THR A 32 1.39 -12.06 -26.49
C THR A 32 1.07 -10.63 -26.89
N ALA A 33 1.75 -10.08 -27.89
CA ALA A 33 1.59 -8.69 -28.36
C ALA A 33 0.14 -8.24 -28.66
N VAL A 34 -0.81 -9.18 -28.73
CA VAL A 34 -2.26 -8.95 -28.82
C VAL A 34 -2.88 -8.47 -27.48
N SER A 35 -2.32 -8.81 -26.32
CA SER A 35 -2.85 -8.39 -25.00
C SER A 35 -2.72 -6.89 -24.73
N ASN A 36 -1.76 -6.21 -25.38
CA ASN A 36 -1.66 -4.75 -25.33
C ASN A 36 -2.77 -4.04 -26.11
N LEU A 37 -3.46 -4.73 -27.04
CA LEU A 37 -4.63 -4.21 -27.78
C LEU A 37 -5.96 -4.44 -27.03
N LEU A 38 -5.97 -5.34 -26.04
CA LEU A 38 -7.13 -5.71 -25.21
C LEU A 38 -6.79 -5.52 -23.72
N ILE A 39 -6.24 -4.36 -23.36
CA ILE A 39 -6.00 -4.03 -21.96
C ILE A 39 -7.37 -3.77 -21.33
N ASP A 40 -7.84 -4.71 -20.51
CA ASP A 40 -9.02 -4.46 -19.69
C ASP A 40 -8.76 -3.24 -18.81
N LYS A 41 -9.65 -2.26 -18.90
CA LYS A 41 -9.61 -1.05 -18.08
C LYS A 41 -9.62 -1.47 -16.61
N VAL A 42 -8.57 -1.12 -15.88
CA VAL A 42 -8.55 -1.34 -14.44
C VAL A 42 -9.41 -0.26 -13.78
N ASP A 43 -10.45 -0.70 -13.09
CA ASP A 43 -11.44 0.16 -12.45
C ASP A 43 -11.42 -0.03 -10.92
N PHE A 44 -11.73 1.06 -10.21
CA PHE A 44 -11.90 1.09 -8.77
C PHE A 44 -13.14 0.31 -8.30
N GLU A 45 -14.21 0.22 -9.09
CA GLU A 45 -15.36 -0.59 -8.68
C GLU A 45 -15.04 -2.09 -8.72
N GLY A 46 -14.28 -2.53 -9.72
CA GLY A 46 -13.90 -3.93 -9.92
C GLY A 46 -15.09 -4.83 -10.31
N ASP A 47 -14.83 -6.12 -10.52
CA ASP A 47 -15.86 -7.05 -10.99
C ASP A 47 -16.72 -7.61 -9.85
N TYR A 48 -17.91 -7.04 -9.68
CA TYR A 48 -18.86 -7.47 -8.65
C TYR A 48 -19.37 -8.91 -8.82
N SER A 49 -19.23 -9.52 -10.00
CA SER A 49 -19.62 -10.92 -10.22
C SER A 49 -18.74 -11.89 -9.41
N MET A 50 -17.50 -11.49 -9.11
CA MET A 50 -16.54 -12.29 -8.35
C MET A 50 -16.77 -12.26 -6.83
N CYS A 51 -17.60 -11.34 -6.31
CA CYS A 51 -17.82 -11.17 -4.88
C CYS A 51 -18.25 -12.48 -4.18
N GLY A 52 -19.13 -13.26 -4.81
CA GLY A 52 -19.61 -14.52 -4.26
C GLY A 52 -18.48 -15.53 -4.06
N GLU A 53 -17.63 -15.69 -5.08
CA GLU A 53 -16.46 -16.58 -5.02
C GLU A 53 -15.43 -16.10 -3.99
N ILE A 54 -15.11 -14.80 -3.99
CA ILE A 54 -14.18 -14.20 -3.02
C ILE A 54 -14.66 -14.44 -1.58
N CYS A 55 -15.95 -14.20 -1.31
CA CYS A 55 -16.54 -14.45 0.00
C CYS A 55 -16.45 -15.93 0.42
N GLN A 56 -16.60 -16.87 -0.52
CA GLN A 56 -16.42 -18.30 -0.20
C GLN A 56 -14.98 -18.60 0.23
N TYR A 57 -13.98 -18.09 -0.48
CA TYR A 57 -12.58 -18.29 -0.11
C TYR A 57 -12.21 -17.57 1.19
N LEU A 58 -12.73 -16.36 1.44
CA LEU A 58 -12.56 -15.65 2.71
C LEU A 58 -13.16 -16.44 3.89
N ASN A 59 -14.37 -17.00 3.72
CA ASN A 59 -15.01 -17.81 4.76
C ASN A 59 -14.21 -19.07 5.10
N LYS A 60 -13.59 -19.69 4.09
CA LYS A 60 -12.67 -20.84 4.25
C LYS A 60 -11.26 -20.44 4.68
N ARG A 61 -10.94 -19.14 4.68
CA ARG A 61 -9.59 -18.58 4.89
C ARG A 61 -8.54 -19.15 3.93
N ASP A 62 -8.95 -19.44 2.70
CA ASP A 62 -8.05 -19.87 1.63
C ASP A 62 -7.38 -18.64 0.99
N TYR A 63 -6.36 -18.11 1.67
CA TYR A 63 -5.68 -16.88 1.24
C TYR A 63 -4.90 -17.04 -0.07
N LEU A 64 -4.54 -18.27 -0.45
CA LEU A 64 -3.93 -18.52 -1.75
C LEU A 64 -4.95 -18.30 -2.86
N LYS A 65 -6.16 -18.84 -2.71
CA LYS A 65 -7.25 -18.62 -3.66
C LYS A 65 -7.69 -17.15 -3.68
N VAL A 66 -7.82 -16.50 -2.53
CA VAL A 66 -8.11 -15.05 -2.47
C VAL A 66 -7.08 -14.26 -3.27
N ARG A 67 -5.77 -14.53 -3.11
CA ARG A 67 -4.73 -13.86 -3.91
C ARG A 67 -4.87 -14.13 -5.41
N GLN A 68 -5.16 -15.37 -5.80
CA GLN A 68 -5.33 -15.74 -7.21
C GLN A 68 -6.47 -14.99 -7.88
N VAL A 69 -7.64 -14.90 -7.24
CA VAL A 69 -8.80 -14.24 -7.83
C VAL A 69 -8.72 -12.72 -7.75
N CYS A 70 -8.07 -12.17 -6.73
CA CYS A 70 -7.96 -10.73 -6.51
C CYS A 70 -6.75 -10.07 -7.20
N CYS A 71 -5.83 -10.85 -7.79
CA CYS A 71 -4.59 -10.30 -8.35
C CYS A 71 -4.79 -9.34 -9.53
N PHE A 72 -5.99 -9.32 -10.13
CA PHE A 72 -6.41 -8.38 -11.18
C PHE A 72 -7.46 -7.37 -10.72
N GLY A 73 -7.63 -7.21 -9.41
CA GLY A 73 -8.46 -6.15 -8.82
C GLY A 73 -9.33 -6.73 -7.74
N ILE A 74 -9.67 -5.89 -6.77
CA ILE A 74 -10.57 -6.29 -5.71
C ILE A 74 -11.87 -5.53 -5.91
N PRO A 75 -13.03 -6.21 -5.99
CA PRO A 75 -14.31 -5.53 -6.06
C PRO A 75 -14.52 -4.67 -4.81
N ARG A 76 -14.95 -3.42 -5.01
CA ARG A 76 -15.10 -2.43 -3.93
C ARG A 76 -15.85 -2.97 -2.71
N LYS A 77 -16.96 -3.68 -2.95
CA LYS A 77 -17.82 -4.26 -1.91
C LYS A 77 -17.14 -5.26 -0.97
N VAL A 78 -16.00 -5.82 -1.36
CA VAL A 78 -15.27 -6.80 -0.54
C VAL A 78 -13.84 -6.35 -0.22
N ARG A 79 -13.45 -5.14 -0.62
CA ARG A 79 -12.05 -4.68 -0.57
C ARG A 79 -11.45 -4.69 0.82
N GLY A 80 -12.11 -4.05 1.79
CA GLY A 80 -11.61 -4.01 3.16
C GLY A 80 -11.49 -5.41 3.76
N PHE A 81 -12.41 -6.33 3.44
CA PHE A 81 -12.33 -7.72 3.93
C PHE A 81 -11.14 -8.48 3.34
N VAL A 82 -10.86 -8.28 2.04
CA VAL A 82 -9.70 -8.87 1.38
C VAL A 82 -8.41 -8.30 1.95
N TRP A 83 -8.30 -6.98 2.12
CA TRP A 83 -7.14 -6.35 2.73
C TRP A 83 -6.92 -6.88 4.15
N TYR A 84 -7.99 -6.93 4.96
CA TYR A 84 -7.94 -7.45 6.32
C TYR A 84 -7.42 -8.89 6.35
N ALA A 85 -7.97 -9.76 5.51
CA ALA A 85 -7.56 -11.15 5.43
C ALA A 85 -6.09 -11.32 4.97
N LEU A 86 -5.68 -10.57 3.95
CA LEU A 86 -4.36 -10.74 3.33
C LEU A 86 -3.22 -10.06 4.08
N LEU A 87 -3.50 -8.95 4.76
CA LEU A 87 -2.53 -8.20 5.58
C LEU A 87 -2.42 -8.80 6.99
N LEU A 88 -3.56 -9.08 7.64
CA LEU A 88 -3.56 -9.43 9.07
C LEU A 88 -3.66 -10.93 9.34
N ARG A 89 -4.10 -11.73 8.36
CA ARG A 89 -4.26 -13.21 8.47
C ARG A 89 -4.97 -13.64 9.76
N PRO A 90 -6.24 -13.24 9.95
CA PRO A 90 -6.96 -13.44 11.21
C PRO A 90 -7.15 -14.91 11.61
N LYS A 91 -7.32 -15.11 12.92
CA LYS A 91 -7.50 -16.45 13.53
C LYS A 91 -8.90 -17.01 13.32
N THR A 92 -9.88 -16.16 12.99
CA THR A 92 -11.27 -16.59 12.77
C THR A 92 -11.88 -15.87 11.57
N THR A 93 -12.93 -16.46 10.99
CA THR A 93 -13.73 -15.82 9.93
C THR A 93 -14.55 -14.65 10.48
N GLN A 94 -14.89 -14.67 11.78
CA GLN A 94 -15.64 -13.60 12.42
C GLN A 94 -14.83 -12.30 12.45
N GLU A 95 -13.53 -12.38 12.74
CA GLU A 95 -12.62 -11.21 12.65
C GLU A 95 -12.62 -10.57 11.25
N ILE A 96 -12.70 -11.38 10.18
CA ILE A 96 -12.82 -10.86 8.81
C ILE A 96 -14.14 -10.09 8.66
N ARG A 97 -15.27 -10.69 9.09
CA ARG A 97 -16.60 -10.08 8.94
C ARG A 97 -16.73 -8.77 9.70
N ASP A 98 -16.14 -8.72 10.88
CA ASP A 98 -16.21 -7.55 11.76
C ASP A 98 -15.14 -6.51 11.43
N LEU A 99 -14.19 -6.84 10.53
CA LEU A 99 -12.99 -6.04 10.25
C LEU A 99 -12.28 -5.64 11.52
N SER A 100 -12.22 -6.54 12.50
CA SER A 100 -11.74 -6.24 13.84
C SER A 100 -11.26 -7.50 14.54
N ASN A 101 -10.19 -7.37 15.31
CA ASN A 101 -9.72 -8.39 16.22
C ASN A 101 -9.85 -7.85 17.64
N ASN A 102 -10.58 -8.56 18.51
CA ASN A 102 -10.90 -8.07 19.86
C ASN A 102 -9.65 -7.85 20.72
N GLU A 103 -8.63 -8.72 20.62
CA GLU A 103 -7.38 -8.58 21.38
C GLU A 103 -6.65 -7.29 20.96
N ASN A 104 -6.47 -7.09 19.65
CA ASN A 104 -5.80 -5.90 19.11
C ASN A 104 -6.60 -4.61 19.36
N HIS A 105 -7.93 -4.68 19.26
CA HIS A 105 -8.82 -3.56 19.52
C HIS A 105 -8.71 -3.08 20.97
N LEU A 106 -8.80 -4.02 21.92
CA LEU A 106 -8.65 -3.71 23.35
C LEU A 106 -7.26 -3.19 23.67
N LEU A 107 -6.21 -3.83 23.12
CA LEU A 107 -4.83 -3.38 23.31
C LEU A 107 -4.63 -1.94 22.83
N TYR A 108 -5.10 -1.61 21.63
CA TYR A 108 -5.01 -0.25 21.08
C TYR A 108 -5.69 0.76 22.00
N TRP A 109 -6.95 0.53 22.40
CA TRP A 109 -7.70 1.50 23.22
C TRP A 109 -7.21 1.58 24.66
N ASN A 110 -6.71 0.48 25.23
CA ASN A 110 -6.04 0.51 26.53
C ASN A 110 -4.80 1.41 26.47
N ASN A 111 -3.96 1.25 25.44
CA ASN A 111 -2.79 2.10 25.25
C ASN A 111 -3.18 3.58 25.04
N VAL A 112 -4.23 3.86 24.26
CA VAL A 112 -4.72 5.24 24.06
C VAL A 112 -5.05 5.89 25.40
N ASN A 113 -5.75 5.16 26.27
CA ASN A 113 -6.20 5.67 27.56
C ASN A 113 -5.08 5.74 28.60
N GLU A 114 -4.28 4.68 28.74
CA GLU A 114 -3.22 4.55 29.75
C GLU A 114 -2.07 5.52 29.50
N PHE A 115 -1.68 5.70 28.24
CA PHE A 115 -0.56 6.56 27.86
C PHE A 115 -1.02 7.95 27.38
N HIS A 116 -2.31 8.26 27.53
CA HIS A 116 -2.90 9.54 27.15
C HIS A 116 -2.46 10.00 25.75
N ILE A 117 -2.52 9.12 24.75
CA ILE A 117 -1.98 9.36 23.40
C ILE A 117 -2.55 10.64 22.75
N ASP A 118 -3.78 11.01 23.12
CA ASP A 118 -4.44 12.22 22.63
C ASP A 118 -3.95 13.52 23.32
N SER A 119 -3.30 13.42 24.47
CA SER A 119 -2.83 14.57 25.25
C SER A 119 -1.55 15.16 24.68
N ASP A 120 -1.50 16.49 24.62
CA ASP A 120 -0.30 17.22 24.23
C ASP A 120 0.76 17.25 25.34
N GLU A 121 0.38 17.00 26.60
CA GLU A 121 1.32 17.01 27.72
C GLU A 121 2.16 15.72 27.80
N PHE A 122 1.60 14.57 27.43
CA PHE A 122 2.24 13.26 27.65
C PHE A 122 3.11 12.78 26.49
N LEU A 123 2.72 13.09 25.25
CA LEU A 123 3.48 12.72 24.06
C LEU A 123 4.12 13.94 23.40
N TYR A 124 4.61 14.89 24.20
CA TYR A 124 5.27 16.07 23.66
C TYR A 124 6.63 15.72 23.03
N SER A 125 6.70 15.81 21.71
CA SER A 125 7.92 15.69 20.93
C SER A 125 7.81 16.52 19.66
N GLU A 126 8.95 16.87 19.04
CA GLU A 126 8.96 17.57 17.75
C GLU A 126 8.15 16.79 16.70
N ASP A 127 8.29 15.45 16.65
CA ASP A 127 7.52 14.60 15.73
C ASP A 127 6.01 14.64 16.01
N ALA A 128 5.58 14.72 17.27
CA ALA A 128 4.17 14.82 17.63
C ALA A 128 3.56 16.16 17.19
N GLU A 129 4.29 17.27 17.31
CA GLU A 129 3.86 18.56 16.76
C GLU A 129 3.77 18.50 15.23
N VAL A 130 4.75 17.89 14.55
CA VAL A 130 4.71 17.70 13.09
C VAL A 130 3.49 16.87 12.67
N ILE A 131 3.13 15.84 13.43
CA ILE A 131 1.88 15.08 13.19
C ILE A 131 0.68 16.02 13.21
N ASP A 132 0.52 16.87 14.22
CA ASP A 132 -0.63 17.78 14.32
C ASP A 132 -0.69 18.74 13.13
N TRP A 133 0.47 19.29 12.75
CA TRP A 133 0.62 20.12 11.56
C TRP A 133 0.22 19.39 10.28
N ASP A 134 0.69 18.16 10.07
CA ASP A 134 0.38 17.39 8.87
C ASP A 134 -1.08 16.94 8.83
N VAL A 135 -1.68 16.57 9.97
CA VAL A 135 -3.11 16.21 10.07
C VAL A 135 -4.00 17.34 9.57
N THR A 136 -3.74 18.59 9.96
CA THR A 136 -4.53 19.75 9.50
C THR A 136 -4.37 20.05 8.01
N ARG A 137 -3.30 19.54 7.39
CA ARG A 137 -2.95 19.74 5.98
C ARG A 137 -3.16 18.48 5.12
N THR A 138 -3.70 17.40 5.69
CA THR A 138 -3.95 16.15 4.96
C THR A 138 -5.26 16.25 4.20
N TYR A 139 -5.18 16.29 2.87
CA TYR A 139 -6.33 16.33 1.96
C TYR A 139 -6.14 15.29 0.85
N PRO A 140 -6.66 14.06 1.04
CA PRO A 140 -6.51 13.00 0.05
C PRO A 140 -7.28 13.36 -1.23
N ILE A 141 -6.63 13.23 -2.39
CA ILE A 141 -7.16 13.70 -3.68
C ILE A 141 -8.50 13.01 -4.01
N GLY A 142 -9.58 13.79 -4.03
CA GLY A 142 -10.95 13.32 -4.29
C GLY A 142 -11.77 13.03 -3.04
N TYR A 143 -11.18 13.18 -1.85
CA TYR A 143 -11.80 12.93 -0.54
C TYR A 143 -11.53 14.07 0.46
N ASP A 144 -11.16 15.26 -0.04
CA ASP A 144 -10.77 16.44 0.72
C ASP A 144 -11.80 16.81 1.80
N SER A 145 -13.08 16.75 1.46
CA SER A 145 -14.19 17.08 2.36
C SER A 145 -14.29 16.15 3.57
N LEU A 146 -13.93 14.86 3.42
CA LEU A 146 -13.97 13.91 4.53
C LEU A 146 -12.94 14.28 5.61
N PHE A 147 -11.75 14.70 5.19
CA PHE A 147 -10.65 15.08 6.08
C PHE A 147 -10.72 16.53 6.56
N GLN A 148 -11.77 17.26 6.20
CA GLN A 148 -12.18 18.49 6.91
C GLN A 148 -12.96 18.19 8.18
N SER A 149 -13.50 16.97 8.33
CA SER A 149 -14.21 16.55 9.55
C SER A 149 -13.23 16.31 10.70
N ASP A 150 -13.50 16.94 11.85
CA ASP A 150 -12.73 16.71 13.07
C ASP A 150 -12.75 15.25 13.52
N ARG A 151 -13.83 14.50 13.21
CA ARG A 151 -13.91 13.07 13.56
C ARG A 151 -12.80 12.27 12.90
N LEU A 152 -12.57 12.45 11.59
CA LEU A 152 -11.51 11.73 10.89
C LEU A 152 -10.12 12.32 11.17
N ARG A 153 -10.00 13.63 11.36
CA ARG A 153 -8.72 14.24 11.80
C ARG A 153 -8.26 13.68 13.14
N ASN A 154 -9.18 13.51 14.08
CA ASN A 154 -8.87 12.94 15.39
C ASN A 154 -8.47 11.46 15.28
N VAL A 155 -9.14 10.68 14.44
CA VAL A 155 -8.75 9.29 14.15
C VAL A 155 -7.35 9.24 13.55
N LEU A 156 -7.08 10.06 12.52
CA LEU A 156 -5.78 10.14 11.86
C LEU A 156 -4.68 10.53 12.85
N ARG A 157 -4.90 11.58 13.65
CA ARG A 157 -3.96 12.05 14.67
C ARG A 157 -3.65 10.96 15.70
N ARG A 158 -4.66 10.30 16.27
CA ARG A 158 -4.44 9.22 17.25
C ARG A 158 -3.67 8.05 16.69
N VAL A 159 -3.99 7.60 15.47
CA VAL A 159 -3.29 6.48 14.84
C VAL A 159 -1.81 6.81 14.63
N LEU A 160 -1.51 8.02 14.14
CA LEU A 160 -0.13 8.47 13.92
C LEU A 160 0.63 8.64 15.24
N ARG A 161 0.00 9.22 16.27
CA ARG A 161 0.59 9.38 17.60
C ARG A 161 0.81 8.04 18.29
N MET A 162 -0.13 7.09 18.17
CA MET A 162 0.06 5.72 18.65
C MET A 162 1.25 5.06 17.96
N PHE A 163 1.36 5.21 16.64
CA PHE A 163 2.49 4.67 15.89
C PHE A 163 3.83 5.28 16.33
N LEU A 164 3.89 6.59 16.54
CA LEU A 164 5.07 7.28 17.08
C LEU A 164 5.43 6.81 18.49
N TYR A 165 4.43 6.58 19.34
CA TYR A 165 4.63 6.07 20.70
C TYR A 165 5.26 4.66 20.71
N ILE A 166 4.77 3.76 19.84
CA ILE A 166 5.28 2.38 19.75
C ILE A 166 6.62 2.31 19.00
N HIS A 167 6.81 3.14 17.98
CA HIS A 167 8.02 3.21 17.16
C HIS A 167 8.66 4.59 17.31
N PRO A 168 9.50 4.82 18.32
CA PRO A 168 10.21 6.10 18.47
C PRO A 168 11.00 6.40 17.20
N LYS A 169 10.74 7.54 16.55
CA LYS A 169 11.25 7.96 15.22
C LYS A 169 10.63 7.26 14.00
N GLY A 170 9.52 6.54 14.20
CA GLY A 170 8.77 5.91 13.10
C GLY A 170 7.99 6.91 12.25
N TYR A 171 7.75 8.13 12.75
CA TYR A 171 7.03 9.15 11.99
C TYR A 171 7.91 9.81 10.93
N PHE A 172 7.34 10.03 9.75
CA PHE A 172 7.90 10.87 8.71
C PHE A 172 6.77 11.57 7.94
N GLN A 173 7.03 12.76 7.44
CA GLN A 173 6.06 13.51 6.64
C GLN A 173 5.72 12.72 5.35
N GLY A 174 4.43 12.37 5.19
CA GLY A 174 3.94 11.44 4.17
C GLY A 174 3.27 10.20 4.76
N LEU A 175 3.58 9.84 6.02
CA LEU A 175 2.88 8.74 6.72
C LEU A 175 1.41 9.05 6.94
N ASN A 176 1.08 10.32 7.21
CA ASN A 176 -0.27 10.85 7.28
C ASN A 176 -1.08 10.57 6.00
N ASP A 177 -0.44 10.72 4.82
CA ASP A 177 -1.09 10.46 3.54
C ASP A 177 -1.36 8.96 3.36
N ILE A 178 -0.43 8.09 3.76
CA ILE A 178 -0.61 6.62 3.75
C ILE A 178 -1.79 6.21 4.65
N VAL A 179 -1.82 6.69 5.90
CA VAL A 179 -2.86 6.35 6.87
C VAL A 179 -4.23 6.85 6.40
N SER A 180 -4.30 8.00 5.74
CA SER A 180 -5.56 8.51 5.17
C SER A 180 -6.21 7.55 4.17
N ILE A 181 -5.41 6.88 3.32
CA ILE A 181 -5.90 5.87 2.36
C ILE A 181 -6.51 4.67 3.10
N ILE A 182 -5.83 4.21 4.16
CA ILE A 182 -6.30 3.09 4.99
C ILE A 182 -7.65 3.42 5.63
N ILE A 183 -7.77 4.63 6.21
CA ILE A 183 -9.02 5.12 6.81
C ILE A 183 -10.13 5.12 5.76
N ILE A 184 -9.89 5.66 4.56
CA ILE A 184 -10.88 5.71 3.48
C ILE A 184 -11.36 4.30 3.11
N VAL A 185 -10.45 3.35 2.92
CA VAL A 185 -10.80 1.95 2.60
C VAL A 185 -11.68 1.33 3.67
N LEU A 186 -11.38 1.56 4.95
CA LEU A 186 -12.18 1.00 6.05
C LEU A 186 -13.53 1.70 6.14
N VAL A 187 -13.59 3.03 6.16
CA VAL A 187 -14.84 3.80 6.20
C VAL A 187 -15.78 3.42 5.06
N ASP A 188 -15.26 3.17 3.85
CA ASP A 188 -16.04 2.70 2.69
C ASP A 188 -16.82 1.40 3.00
N MET A 189 -16.23 0.49 3.79
CA MET A 189 -16.87 -0.77 4.17
C MET A 189 -18.02 -0.61 5.17
N PHE A 190 -17.93 0.37 6.06
CA PHE A 190 -18.95 0.61 7.09
C PHE A 190 -20.14 1.42 6.57
N THR A 191 -19.91 2.26 5.56
CA THR A 191 -20.96 3.12 4.95
C THR A 191 -21.66 2.46 3.77
N LYS A 192 -21.01 1.52 3.08
CA LYS A 192 -21.55 0.72 1.96
C LYS A 192 -22.09 1.55 0.78
N GLN A 193 -21.65 2.80 0.65
CA GLN A 193 -22.09 3.74 -0.39
C GLN A 193 -20.97 4.69 -0.79
N LYS A 194 -21.18 5.50 -1.83
CA LYS A 194 -20.22 6.55 -2.20
C LYS A 194 -20.05 7.52 -1.05
N LEU A 195 -18.86 7.52 -0.45
CA LEU A 195 -18.53 8.29 0.74
C LEU A 195 -18.82 9.79 0.60
N LYS A 196 -19.58 10.31 1.56
CA LYS A 196 -19.79 11.73 1.81
C LYS A 196 -19.52 12.06 3.27
N VAL A 197 -19.43 13.36 3.58
CA VAL A 197 -19.15 13.83 4.94
C VAL A 197 -20.27 13.43 5.90
N GLU A 198 -21.51 13.41 5.43
CA GLU A 198 -22.68 13.03 6.22
C GLU A 198 -22.58 11.57 6.71
N ASP A 199 -21.96 10.69 5.92
CA ASP A 199 -21.78 9.28 6.27
C ASP A 199 -20.84 9.13 7.47
N ILE A 200 -19.81 9.98 7.55
CA ILE A 200 -18.89 10.02 8.70
C ILE A 200 -19.62 10.45 9.97
N ILE A 201 -20.55 11.40 9.85
CA ILE A 201 -21.33 11.89 10.99
C ILE A 201 -22.27 10.78 11.50
N GLN A 202 -22.82 9.97 10.60
CA GLN A 202 -23.72 8.87 10.93
C GLN A 202 -23.01 7.65 11.53
N LEU A 203 -21.69 7.50 11.34
CA LEU A 203 -20.94 6.40 11.97
C LEU A 203 -21.06 6.45 13.50
N SER A 204 -21.39 5.29 14.07
CA SER A 204 -21.41 5.11 15.51
C SER A 204 -20.02 5.33 16.11
N LEU A 205 -19.95 5.72 17.38
CA LEU A 205 -18.65 5.82 18.06
C LEU A 205 -17.94 4.46 18.11
N GLU A 206 -18.69 3.37 18.26
CA GLU A 206 -18.13 2.02 18.29
C GLU A 206 -17.49 1.63 16.95
N ASP A 207 -18.16 1.89 15.84
CA ASP A 207 -17.60 1.61 14.51
C ASP A 207 -16.38 2.50 14.22
N LEU A 208 -16.42 3.78 14.62
CA LEU A 208 -15.27 4.66 14.48
C LEU A 208 -14.07 4.13 15.29
N LYS A 209 -14.31 3.63 16.51
CA LYS A 209 -13.26 3.01 17.34
C LYS A 209 -12.71 1.73 16.72
N ARG A 210 -13.55 0.92 16.06
CA ARG A 210 -13.11 -0.28 15.32
C ARG A 210 -12.26 0.12 14.12
N ILE A 211 -12.75 1.04 13.28
CA ILE A 211 -12.02 1.60 12.13
C ILE A 211 -10.64 2.08 12.56
N GLU A 212 -10.56 2.84 13.65
CA GLU A 212 -9.31 3.38 14.17
C GLU A 212 -8.30 2.27 14.56
N SER A 213 -8.72 1.32 15.40
CA SER A 213 -7.84 0.21 15.82
C SER A 213 -7.41 -0.70 14.65
N THR A 214 -8.29 -0.89 13.66
CA THR A 214 -7.98 -1.67 12.45
C THR A 214 -7.07 -0.90 11.51
N THR A 215 -7.23 0.42 11.42
CA THR A 215 -6.31 1.31 10.68
C THR A 215 -4.90 1.16 11.22
N TYR A 216 -4.74 1.21 12.55
CA TYR A 216 -3.44 0.99 13.20
C TYR A 216 -2.87 -0.39 12.88
N SER A 217 -3.69 -1.45 12.95
CA SER A 217 -3.26 -2.81 12.60
C SER A 217 -2.80 -2.94 11.14
N PHE A 218 -3.48 -2.26 10.20
CA PHE A 218 -3.07 -2.21 8.79
C PHE A 218 -1.76 -1.47 8.61
N LEU A 219 -1.58 -0.35 9.34
CA LEU A 219 -0.34 0.42 9.32
C LEU A 219 0.85 -0.43 9.80
N GLU A 220 0.72 -1.16 10.92
CA GLU A 220 1.74 -2.09 11.42
C GLU A 220 2.10 -3.18 10.39
N ALA A 221 1.07 -3.75 9.73
CA ALA A 221 1.26 -4.77 8.72
C ALA A 221 1.97 -4.22 7.47
N LEU A 222 1.55 -3.05 6.98
CA LEU A 222 2.21 -2.37 5.85
C LEU A 222 3.65 -1.97 6.21
N SER A 223 3.86 -1.50 7.44
CA SER A 223 5.20 -1.18 7.95
C SER A 223 6.12 -2.39 7.86
N SER A 224 5.66 -3.52 8.39
CA SER A 224 6.38 -4.79 8.34
C SER A 224 6.67 -5.27 6.91
N LEU A 225 5.75 -5.04 5.96
CA LEU A 225 5.92 -5.43 4.55
C LEU A 225 6.90 -4.54 3.80
N LEU A 226 7.03 -3.27 4.20
CA LEU A 226 7.91 -2.28 3.59
C LEU A 226 9.28 -2.21 4.24
N ALA A 227 9.41 -2.68 5.48
CA ALA A 227 10.61 -2.53 6.27
C ALA A 227 11.86 -3.17 5.65
N VAL A 228 13.00 -2.53 5.89
CA VAL A 228 14.31 -2.97 5.42
C VAL A 228 15.27 -2.92 6.60
N ASN A 229 16.21 -3.85 6.63
CA ASN A 229 17.34 -3.71 7.54
C ASN A 229 18.31 -2.69 6.94
N ILE A 230 18.34 -1.49 7.49
CA ILE A 230 19.29 -0.44 7.12
C ILE A 230 20.35 -0.38 8.23
N TYR A 231 21.61 -0.58 7.85
CA TYR A 231 22.78 -0.53 8.78
C TYR A 231 22.71 -1.46 10.00
N GLY A 232 21.97 -2.57 9.95
CA GLY A 232 21.93 -3.56 11.05
C GLY A 232 21.03 -3.17 12.22
N ILE A 233 20.26 -2.08 12.11
CA ILE A 233 19.31 -1.59 13.13
C ILE A 233 17.88 -1.79 12.61
N GLU A 234 16.91 -1.76 13.53
CA GLU A 234 15.50 -2.15 13.38
C GLU A 234 14.80 -1.72 12.08
N LYS A 235 13.78 -2.53 11.77
CA LYS A 235 13.03 -2.58 10.52
C LYS A 235 11.94 -1.49 10.50
N ASP A 236 12.27 -0.28 10.08
CA ASP A 236 11.26 0.78 9.89
C ASP A 236 10.91 1.00 8.40
N ILE A 237 9.77 1.65 8.15
CA ILE A 237 9.40 2.12 6.81
C ILE A 237 10.41 3.17 6.37
N HIS A 238 11.32 2.77 5.48
CA HIS A 238 12.30 3.69 4.94
C HIS A 238 12.20 3.77 3.42
N ALA A 239 11.76 4.92 2.93
CA ALA A 239 11.78 5.28 1.52
C ALA A 239 13.19 5.16 0.92
N ILE A 240 14.25 5.31 1.73
CA ILE A 240 15.65 5.05 1.33
C ILE A 240 15.81 3.64 0.78
N GLY A 241 15.30 2.65 1.50
CA GLY A 241 15.41 1.26 1.06
C GLY A 241 14.64 1.03 -0.25
N LEU A 242 13.42 1.58 -0.37
CA LEU A 242 12.63 1.47 -1.61
C LEU A 242 13.36 2.13 -2.79
N MET A 243 13.96 3.30 -2.56
CA MET A 243 14.77 4.02 -3.55
C MET A 243 15.97 3.19 -4.00
N ASN A 244 16.67 2.54 -3.06
CA ASN A 244 17.81 1.68 -3.40
C ASN A 244 17.38 0.47 -4.24
N ASP A 245 16.29 -0.21 -3.85
CA ASP A 245 15.73 -1.33 -4.64
C ASP A 245 15.31 -0.87 -6.03
N PHE A 246 14.73 0.33 -6.14
CA PHE A 246 14.34 0.94 -7.41
C PHE A 246 15.53 1.24 -8.31
N LEU A 247 16.57 1.91 -7.80
CA LEU A 247 17.78 2.18 -8.58
C LEU A 247 18.47 0.89 -9.05
N ASN A 248 18.48 -0.14 -8.21
CA ASN A 248 19.00 -1.46 -8.57
C ASN A 248 18.15 -2.12 -9.66
N LEU A 249 16.83 -2.06 -9.55
CA LEU A 249 15.92 -2.58 -10.56
C LEU A 249 16.15 -1.90 -11.92
N LEU A 250 16.25 -0.57 -11.95
CA LEU A 250 16.51 0.17 -13.19
C LEU A 250 17.82 -0.27 -13.86
N LYS A 251 18.88 -0.53 -13.06
CA LYS A 251 20.17 -1.07 -13.55
C LYS A 251 20.00 -2.46 -14.17
N VAL A 252 19.29 -3.37 -13.50
CA VAL A 252 19.00 -4.72 -14.02
C VAL A 252 18.16 -4.70 -15.30
N MET A 253 17.31 -3.68 -15.44
CA MET A 253 16.49 -3.46 -16.63
C MET A 253 17.22 -2.76 -17.77
N ASN A 254 18.42 -2.21 -17.54
CA ASN A 254 19.07 -1.26 -18.46
C ASN A 254 18.12 -0.12 -18.88
N SER A 255 17.41 0.43 -17.90
CA SER A 255 16.41 1.48 -18.08
C SER A 255 17.00 2.76 -18.71
N LYS A 256 16.22 3.42 -19.59
CA LYS A 256 16.60 4.71 -20.16
C LYS A 256 16.64 5.82 -19.12
N ALA A 257 15.86 5.69 -18.05
CA ALA A 257 15.87 6.63 -16.94
C ALA A 257 17.25 6.78 -16.27
N LEU A 258 18.16 5.81 -16.42
CA LEU A 258 19.54 5.90 -15.92
C LEU A 258 20.43 6.88 -16.70
N GLN A 259 19.96 7.40 -17.84
CA GLN A 259 20.64 8.51 -18.53
C GLN A 259 20.48 9.84 -17.79
N MET A 260 19.50 9.92 -16.89
CA MET A 260 19.31 11.02 -15.97
C MET A 260 20.36 10.94 -14.85
N ASP A 261 20.82 12.10 -14.37
CA ASP A 261 21.64 12.14 -13.17
C ASP A 261 20.91 11.47 -11.98
N GLU A 262 21.64 10.71 -11.16
CA GLU A 262 21.03 9.93 -10.07
C GLU A 262 20.34 10.83 -9.03
N GLN A 263 20.92 11.98 -8.71
CA GLN A 263 20.32 12.93 -7.78
C GLN A 263 19.02 13.50 -8.35
N MET A 264 19.00 13.80 -9.65
CA MET A 264 17.80 14.23 -10.35
C MET A 264 16.71 13.14 -10.33
N LEU A 265 17.06 11.89 -10.65
CA LEU A 265 16.12 10.77 -10.63
C LEU A 265 15.51 10.57 -9.23
N LYS A 266 16.34 10.67 -8.19
CA LYS A 266 15.87 10.66 -6.79
C LYS A 266 14.89 11.80 -6.53
N GLN A 267 15.21 13.03 -6.94
CA GLN A 267 14.30 14.17 -6.76
C GLN A 267 12.94 13.96 -7.44
N GLN A 268 12.92 13.35 -8.62
CA GLN A 268 11.68 13.08 -9.36
C GLN A 268 10.79 12.00 -8.72
N THR A 269 11.40 11.06 -7.99
CA THR A 269 10.73 9.82 -7.58
C THR A 269 10.65 9.63 -6.07
N TRP A 270 11.36 10.44 -5.27
CA TRP A 270 11.40 10.30 -3.81
C TRP A 270 10.02 10.30 -3.17
N ARG A 271 9.17 11.25 -3.58
CA ARG A 271 7.81 11.39 -3.05
C ARG A 271 6.92 10.18 -3.35
N TRP A 272 7.18 9.47 -4.44
CA TRP A 272 6.46 8.25 -4.78
C TRP A 272 6.63 7.18 -3.70
N PHE A 273 7.83 7.06 -3.14
CA PHE A 273 8.13 6.08 -2.11
C PHE A 273 7.76 6.56 -0.71
N VAL A 274 7.94 7.85 -0.41
CA VAL A 274 7.55 8.43 0.88
C VAL A 274 6.03 8.39 1.06
N CYS A 275 5.27 8.78 0.05
CA CYS A 275 3.81 8.88 0.14
C CYS A 275 3.10 7.65 -0.45
N LEU A 276 3.82 6.64 -0.93
CA LEU A 276 3.28 5.46 -1.66
C LEU A 276 2.28 5.87 -2.77
N PHE A 277 2.69 6.85 -3.57
CA PHE A 277 1.93 7.46 -4.68
C PHE A 277 0.66 8.24 -4.31
N SER A 278 0.30 8.36 -3.04
CA SER A 278 -0.94 9.05 -2.59
C SER A 278 -1.04 10.52 -2.99
N ARG A 279 0.09 11.18 -3.27
CA ARG A 279 0.14 12.57 -3.76
C ARG A 279 0.18 12.71 -5.28
N GLU A 280 0.38 11.61 -6.01
CA GLU A 280 0.49 11.62 -7.47
C GLU A 280 -0.83 11.26 -8.15
N PHE A 281 -1.64 10.41 -7.53
CA PHE A 281 -2.89 9.91 -8.09
C PHE A 281 -4.09 10.15 -7.15
N PRO A 282 -5.31 10.27 -7.72
CA PRO A 282 -6.54 10.18 -6.93
C PRO A 282 -6.57 8.92 -6.07
N VAL A 283 -7.18 9.01 -4.89
CA VAL A 283 -7.22 7.91 -3.90
C VAL A 283 -7.72 6.60 -4.50
N GLU A 284 -8.72 6.64 -5.38
CA GLU A 284 -9.25 5.46 -6.06
C GLU A 284 -8.17 4.71 -6.89
N LYS A 285 -7.33 5.45 -7.63
CA LYS A 285 -6.20 4.87 -8.38
C LYS A 285 -5.12 4.34 -7.44
N VAL A 286 -4.85 5.03 -6.33
CA VAL A 286 -3.90 4.57 -5.30
C VAL A 286 -4.37 3.24 -4.68
N ILE A 287 -5.65 3.13 -4.36
CA ILE A 287 -6.26 1.90 -3.84
C ILE A 287 -6.13 0.76 -4.86
N VAL A 288 -6.39 1.02 -6.14
CA VAL A 288 -6.23 0.02 -7.21
C VAL A 288 -4.77 -0.45 -7.34
N ILE A 289 -3.80 0.46 -7.23
CA ILE A 289 -2.38 0.12 -7.18
C ILE A 289 -2.11 -0.81 -5.99
N TRP A 290 -2.62 -0.46 -4.80
CA TRP A 290 -2.38 -1.23 -3.58
C TRP A 290 -3.11 -2.57 -3.60
N ASP A 291 -4.31 -2.66 -4.18
CA ASP A 291 -5.06 -3.91 -4.39
C ASP A 291 -4.18 -4.94 -5.09
N ARG A 292 -3.49 -4.53 -6.17
CA ARG A 292 -2.54 -5.41 -6.90
C ARG A 292 -1.43 -5.92 -6.01
N PHE A 293 -0.86 -5.06 -5.17
CA PHE A 293 0.32 -5.44 -4.40
C PHE A 293 0.00 -6.22 -3.13
N VAL A 294 -1.13 -5.90 -2.48
CA VAL A 294 -1.67 -6.65 -1.34
C VAL A 294 -2.06 -8.06 -1.77
N SER A 295 -2.69 -8.20 -2.95
CA SER A 295 -3.16 -9.48 -3.49
C SER A 295 -2.10 -10.28 -4.26
N ASP A 296 -0.90 -9.73 -4.49
CA ASP A 296 0.13 -10.41 -5.28
C ASP A 296 0.51 -11.78 -4.66
N PRO A 297 0.38 -12.91 -5.40
CA PRO A 297 0.69 -14.23 -4.88
C PRO A 297 2.19 -14.52 -4.71
N ARG A 298 3.09 -13.68 -5.25
CA ARG A 298 4.53 -14.02 -5.47
C ARG A 298 5.49 -13.62 -4.34
N GLY A 299 5.03 -13.54 -3.08
CA GLY A 299 5.86 -13.18 -1.92
C GLY A 299 6.45 -11.76 -1.98
N LYS A 300 6.64 -11.10 -0.82
CA LYS A 300 7.04 -9.66 -0.76
C LYS A 300 6.24 -8.77 -1.73
N GLY A 301 4.93 -9.06 -1.84
CA GLY A 301 3.99 -8.46 -2.80
C GLY A 301 4.06 -6.94 -2.82
N PHE A 302 3.93 -6.34 -1.64
CA PHE A 302 3.79 -4.90 -1.48
C PHE A 302 5.03 -4.11 -1.90
N ARG A 303 6.17 -4.37 -1.25
CA ARG A 303 7.44 -3.68 -1.49
C ARG A 303 7.92 -3.77 -2.94
N ASN A 304 7.99 -4.99 -3.49
CA ASN A 304 8.45 -5.17 -4.87
C ASN A 304 7.46 -4.58 -5.87
N GLY A 305 6.16 -4.61 -5.56
CA GLY A 305 5.11 -4.01 -6.39
C GLY A 305 5.30 -2.50 -6.54
N ILE A 306 5.49 -1.79 -5.43
CA ILE A 306 5.76 -0.34 -5.39
C ILE A 306 6.99 0.01 -6.24
N VAL A 307 8.07 -0.75 -6.09
CA VAL A 307 9.32 -0.54 -6.84
C VAL A 307 9.14 -0.79 -8.35
N CYS A 308 8.46 -1.87 -8.73
CA CYS A 308 8.20 -2.19 -10.13
C CYS A 308 7.24 -1.20 -10.79
N PHE A 309 6.26 -0.69 -10.04
CA PHE A 309 5.35 0.33 -10.55
C PHE A 309 6.04 1.68 -10.73
N ALA A 310 6.92 2.08 -9.81
CA ALA A 310 7.80 3.24 -10.01
C ALA A 310 8.65 3.08 -11.29
N ALA A 311 9.21 1.89 -11.53
CA ALA A 311 10.01 1.62 -12.73
C ALA A 311 9.18 1.68 -14.01
N ALA A 312 7.97 1.13 -14.01
CA ALA A 312 7.05 1.25 -15.14
C ALA A 312 6.68 2.71 -15.41
N LEU A 313 6.34 3.46 -14.37
CA LEU A 313 5.92 4.86 -14.45
C LEU A 313 7.03 5.76 -14.98
N ILE A 314 8.26 5.63 -14.45
CA ILE A 314 9.37 6.48 -14.90
C ILE A 314 9.78 6.17 -16.34
N GLU A 315 9.76 4.91 -16.75
CA GLU A 315 10.06 4.53 -18.14
C GLU A 315 9.02 5.10 -19.11
N ASP A 316 7.74 5.07 -18.72
CA ASP A 316 6.65 5.63 -19.50
C ASP A 316 6.79 7.17 -19.59
N ILE A 317 7.05 7.86 -18.47
CA ILE A 317 7.33 9.32 -18.45
C ILE A 317 8.53 9.66 -19.36
N VAL A 318 9.65 8.97 -19.18
CA VAL A 318 10.89 9.21 -19.94
C VAL A 318 10.70 8.93 -21.43
N SER A 319 9.78 8.05 -21.82
CA SER A 319 9.46 7.80 -23.23
C SER A 319 8.82 8.99 -23.94
N HIS A 320 8.26 9.94 -23.20
CA HIS A 320 7.64 11.16 -23.70
C HIS A 320 8.57 12.39 -23.68
N VAL A 321 9.79 12.25 -23.15
CA VAL A 321 10.78 13.34 -23.05
C VAL A 321 11.75 13.26 -24.23
N VAL A 322 11.98 14.38 -24.90
CA VAL A 322 12.89 14.44 -26.07
C VAL A 322 14.35 14.40 -25.61
N ASP A 323 14.71 15.22 -24.62
CA ASP A 323 16.02 15.21 -23.99
C ASP A 323 15.91 14.92 -22.49
N ILE A 324 16.26 13.69 -22.09
CA ILE A 324 16.20 13.22 -20.70
C ILE A 324 17.13 14.04 -19.78
N ARG A 325 18.16 14.68 -20.34
CA ARG A 325 19.08 15.54 -19.59
C ARG A 325 18.50 16.93 -19.35
N ASN A 326 17.41 17.29 -20.02
CA ASN A 326 16.71 18.55 -19.81
C ASN A 326 15.86 18.47 -18.52
N ILE A 327 16.44 18.98 -17.44
CA ILE A 327 15.83 18.99 -16.10
C ILE A 327 14.47 19.69 -16.10
N GLU A 328 14.33 20.79 -16.84
CA GLU A 328 13.11 21.57 -16.84
C GLU A 328 11.96 20.84 -17.56
N GLU A 329 12.27 20.16 -18.67
CA GLU A 329 11.31 19.36 -19.43
C GLU A 329 10.79 18.18 -18.60
N VAL A 330 11.69 17.41 -17.98
CA VAL A 330 11.33 16.27 -17.12
C VAL A 330 10.50 16.73 -15.93
N ASN A 331 10.90 17.82 -15.26
CA ASN A 331 10.15 18.38 -14.13
C ASN A 331 8.74 18.82 -14.51
N LYS A 332 8.60 19.49 -15.66
CA LYS A 332 7.31 19.98 -16.13
C LYS A 332 6.38 18.81 -16.43
N LEU A 333 6.87 17.80 -17.14
CA LEU A 333 6.10 16.61 -17.48
C LEU A 333 5.69 15.86 -16.22
N ASN A 334 6.63 15.53 -15.33
CA ASN A 334 6.35 14.72 -14.14
C ASN A 334 5.30 15.37 -13.20
N ARG A 335 5.25 16.71 -13.13
CA ARG A 335 4.27 17.44 -12.30
C ARG A 335 2.83 17.28 -12.76
N THR A 336 2.58 17.10 -14.05
CA THR A 336 1.23 17.00 -14.62
C THR A 336 0.89 15.59 -15.07
N TYR A 337 1.89 14.76 -15.38
CA TYR A 337 1.72 13.45 -16.01
C TYR A 337 0.71 12.57 -15.29
N CYS A 338 0.92 12.32 -13.99
CA CYS A 338 0.03 11.47 -13.19
C CYS A 338 -1.39 12.04 -13.05
N LYS A 339 -1.54 13.37 -13.10
CA LYS A 339 -2.84 14.05 -12.94
C LYS A 339 -3.66 14.03 -14.23
N GLU A 340 -3.00 14.10 -15.38
CA GLU A 340 -3.62 14.12 -16.71
C GLU A 340 -3.70 12.71 -17.33
N MET A 341 -3.11 11.70 -16.67
CA MET A 341 -3.09 10.31 -17.11
C MET A 341 -4.49 9.72 -17.23
N ASP A 342 -4.85 9.31 -18.45
CA ASP A 342 -6.08 8.57 -18.72
C ASP A 342 -6.04 7.15 -18.13
N ASP A 343 -7.22 6.51 -18.05
CA ASP A 343 -7.36 5.20 -17.42
C ASP A 343 -6.69 4.07 -18.23
N MET A 344 -6.55 4.24 -19.53
CA MET A 344 -5.90 3.24 -20.40
C MET A 344 -4.39 3.24 -20.19
N THR A 345 -3.77 4.41 -20.13
CA THR A 345 -2.36 4.62 -19.84
C THR A 345 -2.05 4.14 -18.43
N PHE A 346 -2.90 4.48 -17.46
CA PHE A 346 -2.77 3.96 -16.08
C PHE A 346 -2.80 2.43 -16.05
N SER A 347 -3.78 1.80 -16.73
CA SER A 347 -3.89 0.34 -16.80
C SER A 347 -2.68 -0.29 -17.47
N ARG A 348 -2.16 0.33 -18.54
CA ARG A 348 -0.94 -0.10 -19.24
C ARG A 348 0.28 -0.07 -18.32
N ILE A 349 0.49 1.01 -17.58
CA ILE A 349 1.62 1.14 -16.63
C ILE A 349 1.48 0.10 -15.49
N LEU A 350 0.27 -0.07 -14.96
CA LEU A 350 0.01 -1.04 -13.90
C LEU A 350 0.30 -2.48 -14.36
N ASN A 351 -0.14 -2.86 -15.56
CA ASN A 351 0.19 -4.17 -16.14
C ASN A 351 1.69 -4.30 -16.45
N ARG A 352 2.32 -3.24 -16.99
CA ARG A 352 3.76 -3.23 -17.24
C ARG A 352 4.58 -3.46 -15.97
N SER A 353 4.12 -2.95 -14.83
CA SER A 353 4.76 -3.20 -13.53
C SER A 353 4.77 -4.69 -13.14
N ILE A 354 3.75 -5.44 -13.54
CA ILE A 354 3.65 -6.89 -13.32
C ILE A 354 4.67 -7.62 -14.20
N ASP A 355 4.80 -7.22 -15.46
CA ASP A 355 5.78 -7.81 -16.39
C ASP A 355 7.20 -7.59 -15.90
N ILE A 356 7.53 -6.35 -15.55
CA ILE A 356 8.85 -5.98 -14.98
C ILE A 356 9.16 -6.88 -13.78
N ARG A 357 8.18 -7.10 -12.92
CA ARG A 357 8.33 -7.96 -11.76
C ARG A 357 8.62 -9.40 -12.15
N VAL A 358 7.87 -9.98 -13.09
CA VAL A 358 8.08 -11.36 -13.57
C VAL A 358 9.49 -11.51 -14.13
N ASP A 359 9.91 -10.58 -14.99
CA ASP A 359 11.24 -10.59 -15.60
C ASP A 359 12.36 -10.46 -14.55
N TYR A 360 12.17 -9.59 -13.55
CA TYR A 360 13.13 -9.38 -12.47
C TYR A 360 13.32 -10.64 -11.61
N PHE A 361 12.22 -11.32 -11.24
CA PHE A 361 12.30 -12.57 -10.48
C PHE A 361 12.99 -13.69 -11.26
N GLN A 362 12.73 -13.78 -12.58
CA GLN A 362 13.43 -14.76 -13.42
C GLN A 362 14.94 -14.47 -13.45
N LYS A 363 15.35 -13.23 -13.69
CA LYS A 363 16.78 -12.85 -13.75
C LYS A 363 17.55 -13.11 -12.45
N ILE A 364 16.94 -12.86 -11.29
CA ILE A 364 17.58 -13.16 -9.99
C ILE A 364 17.78 -14.66 -9.79
N LEU A 365 16.77 -15.47 -10.14
CA LEU A 365 16.85 -16.92 -10.00
C LEU A 365 17.92 -17.53 -10.93
N TYR A 366 18.08 -16.99 -12.14
CA TYR A 366 19.13 -17.42 -13.08
C TYR A 366 20.56 -16.99 -12.71
N HIS A 367 20.74 -16.02 -11.81
CA HIS A 367 22.06 -15.61 -11.31
C HIS A 367 22.40 -16.18 -9.92
N SER A 368 21.50 -16.99 -9.36
CA SER A 368 21.69 -17.68 -8.07
C SER A 368 22.09 -19.16 -8.24
N TYR A 369 22.45 -19.59 -9.45
CA TYR A 369 22.92 -20.93 -9.79
C TYR A 369 24.31 -20.91 -10.41
#